data_AF-A0A957JWW2-F1
#
_entry.id   AF-A0A957JWW2-F1
#
_cell.length_a   1.000
_cell.length_b   1.000
_cell.length_c   1.000
_cell.angle_alpha   90.00
_cell.angle_beta   90.00
_cell.angle_gamma   90.00
#
_symmetry.space_group_name_H-M   'P 1'
#
loop_
_entity.id
_entity.type
_entity.pdbx_description
1 polymer ?
#
loop_
_entity_poly.entity_id
_entity_poly.type
_entity_poly.pdbx_seq_one_letter_code
_entity_poly.pdbx_strand_id
1 'polypeptide(L)'
;GLLHDIGRQEGITGIRHIVDGYEFMQALGFGAIARICLTHSFPVADHRAASSGWEVCTPAQTAFVADYLQQIEYDEYDRLLQLCDALALADGFTLLEKRMLDVVYRYGPNAFTVAKWRATFALRDQFEAAIGGSIYRLLPGVVANTFGFDPCA
;
A
#
# COMPACT_ATOMS: atom_id res chain seq x y z
N GLY A 1 8.86 4.43 -3.34
CA GLY A 1 8.05 5.01 -2.26
C GLY A 1 7.36 6.29 -2.68
N LEU A 2 8.08 7.41 -2.80
CA LEU A 2 7.50 8.77 -2.91
C LEU A 2 6.37 8.96 -3.95
N LEU A 3 6.43 8.28 -5.08
CA LEU A 3 5.51 8.47 -6.19
C LEU A 3 4.39 7.42 -6.28
N HIS A 4 4.30 6.47 -5.35
CA HIS A 4 3.29 5.39 -5.44
C HIS A 4 1.86 5.94 -5.48
N ASP A 5 1.63 7.06 -4.81
CA ASP A 5 0.33 7.73 -4.66
C ASP A 5 0.16 8.95 -5.60
N ILE A 6 1.04 9.14 -6.60
CA ILE A 6 1.06 10.35 -7.45
C ILE A 6 -0.26 10.62 -8.17
N GLY A 7 -1.05 9.58 -8.47
CA GLY A 7 -2.37 9.72 -9.07
C GLY A 7 -3.38 10.49 -8.22
N ARG A 8 -3.10 10.72 -6.92
CA ARG A 8 -3.91 11.62 -6.08
C ARG A 8 -3.90 13.08 -6.55
N GLN A 9 -3.00 13.45 -7.48
CA GLN A 9 -3.03 14.77 -8.13
C GLN A 9 -4.35 15.05 -8.87
N GLU A 10 -5.07 14.00 -9.28
CA GLU A 10 -6.38 14.08 -9.94
C GLU A 10 -7.55 14.33 -8.95
N GLY A 11 -7.25 14.48 -7.65
CA GLY A 11 -8.22 14.79 -6.61
C GLY A 11 -8.63 13.58 -5.76
N ILE A 12 -9.83 13.65 -5.16
CA ILE A 12 -10.34 12.58 -4.28
C ILE A 12 -10.97 11.49 -5.16
N THR A 13 -10.13 10.58 -5.65
CA THR A 13 -10.52 9.56 -6.65
C THR A 13 -10.56 8.12 -6.10
N GLY A 14 -10.66 7.94 -4.78
CA GLY A 14 -10.80 6.61 -4.19
C GLY A 14 -9.66 5.67 -4.61
N ILE A 15 -9.98 4.46 -5.10
CA ILE A 15 -8.97 3.52 -5.62
C ILE A 15 -8.44 3.93 -6.99
N ARG A 16 -9.14 4.79 -7.74
CA ARG A 16 -8.77 5.17 -9.11
C ARG A 16 -7.38 5.82 -9.20
N HIS A 17 -6.89 6.44 -8.12
CA HIS A 17 -5.54 7.00 -8.07
C HIS A 17 -4.43 6.02 -8.48
N ILE A 18 -4.63 4.71 -8.30
CA ILE A 18 -3.65 3.70 -8.75
C ILE A 18 -3.55 3.66 -10.27
N VAL A 19 -4.69 3.83 -10.96
CA VAL A 19 -4.80 3.86 -12.42
C VAL A 19 -4.32 5.21 -12.95
N ASP A 20 -4.77 6.30 -12.32
CA ASP A 20 -4.34 7.66 -12.67
C ASP A 20 -2.80 7.78 -12.58
N GLY A 21 -2.21 7.25 -11.51
CA GLY A 21 -0.75 7.21 -11.32
C GLY A 21 -0.04 6.29 -12.30
N TYR A 22 -0.59 5.11 -12.58
CA TYR A 22 -0.05 4.19 -13.59
C TYR A 22 0.00 4.84 -14.98
N GLU A 23 -1.11 5.41 -15.44
CA GLU A 23 -1.22 6.05 -16.76
C GLU A 23 -0.28 7.25 -16.87
N PHE A 24 -0.22 8.09 -15.84
CA PHE A 24 0.67 9.25 -15.79
C PHE A 24 2.14 8.84 -15.89
N MET A 25 2.58 7.88 -15.08
CA MET A 25 3.98 7.44 -15.10
C MET A 25 4.33 6.65 -16.37
N GLN A 26 3.39 5.92 -16.96
CA GLN A 26 3.57 5.28 -18.27
C GLN A 26 3.76 6.32 -19.38
N ALA A 27 2.95 7.37 -19.42
CA ALA A 27 3.06 8.44 -20.41
C ALA A 27 4.42 9.15 -20.35
N LEU A 28 5.04 9.20 -19.17
CA LEU A 28 6.38 9.74 -18.95
C LEU A 28 7.52 8.73 -19.20
N GLY A 29 7.22 7.47 -19.52
CA GLY A 29 8.21 6.42 -19.78
C GLY A 29 8.79 5.75 -18.52
N PHE A 30 8.18 5.95 -17.35
CA PHE A 30 8.64 5.40 -16.07
C PHE A 30 7.85 4.15 -15.66
N GLY A 31 7.97 3.07 -16.45
CA GLY A 31 7.17 1.86 -16.24
C GLY A 31 7.36 1.16 -14.89
N ALA A 32 8.57 1.22 -14.32
CA ALA A 32 8.81 0.68 -12.97
C ALA A 32 8.03 1.44 -11.89
N ILE A 33 7.85 2.75 -12.04
CA ILE A 33 7.07 3.57 -11.09
C ILE A 33 5.58 3.35 -11.33
N ALA A 34 5.16 3.31 -12.60
CA ALA A 34 3.78 3.02 -12.96
C ALA A 34 3.29 1.70 -12.36
N ARG A 35 4.10 0.63 -12.47
CA ARG A 35 3.85 -0.66 -11.82
C ARG A 35 3.54 -0.49 -10.33
N ILE A 36 4.38 0.23 -9.60
CA ILE A 36 4.20 0.46 -8.16
C ILE A 36 2.96 1.29 -7.86
N CYS A 37 2.63 2.30 -8.68
CA CYS A 37 1.37 3.03 -8.52
C CYS A 37 0.18 2.06 -8.55
N LEU A 38 0.22 1.07 -9.43
CA LEU A 38 -0.84 0.08 -9.59
C LEU A 38 -0.86 -0.99 -8.48
N THR A 39 0.30 -1.37 -7.93
CA THR A 39 0.45 -2.58 -7.08
C THR A 39 0.62 -2.31 -5.59
N HIS A 40 0.98 -1.10 -5.16
CA HIS A 40 1.39 -0.81 -3.77
C HIS A 40 0.31 -1.16 -2.72
N SER A 41 -0.97 -1.04 -3.09
CA SER A 41 -2.11 -1.31 -2.19
C SER A 41 -2.51 -2.80 -2.13
N PHE A 42 -1.82 -3.68 -2.87
CA PHE A 42 -2.23 -5.07 -3.14
C PHE A 42 -1.16 -6.11 -2.74
N PRO A 43 -0.86 -6.29 -1.44
CA PRO A 43 -0.03 -7.41 -0.99
C PRO A 43 -0.66 -8.78 -1.30
N VAL A 44 -1.97 -8.80 -1.57
CA VAL A 44 -2.68 -9.89 -2.25
C VAL A 44 -2.98 -9.41 -3.66
N ALA A 45 -2.51 -10.13 -4.68
CA ALA A 45 -2.69 -9.81 -6.10
C ALA A 45 -4.13 -10.08 -6.59
N ASP A 46 -5.10 -9.42 -5.96
CA ASP A 46 -6.52 -9.49 -6.29
C ASP A 46 -7.14 -8.10 -6.08
N HIS A 47 -7.74 -7.54 -7.13
CA HIS A 47 -8.36 -6.21 -7.07
C HIS A 47 -9.46 -6.10 -6.00
N ARG A 48 -10.09 -7.22 -5.63
CA ARG A 48 -11.11 -7.29 -4.56
C ARG A 48 -10.51 -7.09 -3.17
N ALA A 49 -9.18 -7.12 -3.04
CA ALA A 49 -8.47 -6.80 -1.81
C ALA A 49 -8.37 -5.28 -1.55
N ALA A 50 -8.75 -4.42 -2.50
CA ALA A 50 -8.87 -2.99 -2.25
C ALA A 50 -9.96 -2.72 -1.21
N SER A 51 -9.69 -1.79 -0.29
CA SER A 51 -10.55 -1.53 0.87
C SER A 51 -11.87 -0.85 0.50
N SER A 52 -11.90 -0.04 -0.56
CA SER A 52 -13.08 0.67 -1.07
C SER A 52 -12.73 1.41 -2.38
N GLY A 53 -13.68 2.16 -2.95
CA GLY A 53 -13.39 3.18 -3.95
C GLY A 53 -13.54 2.76 -5.41
N TRP A 54 -14.06 1.55 -5.69
CA TRP A 54 -14.27 1.08 -7.06
C TRP A 54 -15.43 1.78 -7.78
N GLU A 55 -16.35 2.39 -7.04
CA GLU A 55 -17.54 3.10 -7.57
C GLU A 55 -17.19 4.32 -8.44
N VAL A 56 -15.98 4.86 -8.31
CA VAL A 56 -15.48 5.96 -9.15
C VAL A 56 -14.67 5.47 -10.35
N CYS A 57 -14.44 4.16 -10.49
CA CYS A 57 -13.76 3.56 -11.64
C CYS A 57 -14.76 3.16 -12.73
N THR A 58 -14.37 3.28 -13.99
CA THR A 58 -15.13 2.70 -15.10
C THR A 58 -14.99 1.17 -15.10
N PRO A 59 -15.94 0.41 -15.71
CA PRO A 59 -15.80 -1.04 -15.84
C PRO A 59 -14.51 -1.47 -16.55
N ALA A 60 -14.05 -0.69 -17.52
CA ALA A 60 -12.80 -0.95 -18.24
C ALA A 60 -11.57 -0.79 -17.33
N GLN A 61 -11.55 0.24 -16.48
CA GLN A 61 -10.46 0.43 -15.51
C GLN A 61 -10.43 -0.70 -14.47
N THR A 62 -11.59 -1.10 -13.95
CA THR A 62 -11.66 -2.23 -13.00
C THR A 62 -11.19 -3.54 -13.64
N ALA A 63 -11.60 -3.82 -14.88
CA ALA A 63 -11.14 -4.98 -15.63
C ALA A 63 -9.62 -4.95 -15.88
N PHE A 64 -9.09 -3.78 -16.27
CA PHE A 64 -7.66 -3.58 -16.45
C PHE A 64 -6.86 -3.91 -15.18
N VAL A 65 -7.27 -3.40 -14.02
CA VAL A 65 -6.56 -3.70 -12.75
C VAL A 65 -6.67 -5.18 -12.40
N ALA A 66 -7.84 -5.79 -12.59
CA ALA A 66 -8.04 -7.20 -12.33
C ALA A 66 -7.11 -8.08 -13.18
N ASP A 67 -7.05 -7.83 -14.48
CA ASP A 67 -6.20 -8.57 -15.42
C ASP A 67 -4.71 -8.35 -15.12
N TYR A 68 -4.31 -7.11 -14.82
CA TYR A 68 -2.93 -6.78 -14.48
C TYR A 68 -2.47 -7.53 -13.22
N LEU A 69 -3.26 -7.50 -12.15
CA LEU A 69 -2.92 -8.17 -10.89
C LEU A 69 -2.89 -9.71 -11.02
N GLN A 70 -3.65 -10.30 -11.94
CA GLN A 70 -3.60 -11.75 -12.19
C GLN A 70 -2.34 -12.20 -12.93
N GLN A 71 -1.69 -11.30 -13.69
CA GLN A 71 -0.55 -11.62 -14.54
C GLN A 71 0.79 -11.23 -13.92
N ILE A 72 0.78 -10.35 -12.93
CA ILE A 72 2.02 -9.87 -12.31
C ILE A 72 2.61 -10.87 -11.33
N GLU A 73 3.93 -11.02 -11.39
CA GLU A 73 4.73 -11.62 -10.33
C GLU A 73 5.47 -10.50 -9.59
N TYR A 74 5.17 -10.35 -8.29
CA TYR A 74 5.84 -9.36 -7.45
C TYR A 74 7.31 -9.71 -7.27
N ASP A 75 8.18 -8.71 -7.43
CA ASP A 75 9.58 -8.80 -7.06
C ASP A 75 9.79 -8.31 -5.62
N GLU A 76 11.04 -8.26 -5.16
CA GLU A 76 11.35 -7.79 -3.80
C GLU A 76 11.02 -6.31 -3.62
N TYR A 77 11.05 -5.52 -4.70
CA TYR A 77 10.78 -4.09 -4.66
C TYR A 77 9.29 -3.79 -4.52
N ASP A 78 8.41 -4.53 -5.22
CA ASP A 78 6.96 -4.47 -4.96
C ASP A 78 6.65 -4.79 -3.51
N ARG A 79 7.19 -5.92 -3.03
CA ARG A 79 6.99 -6.42 -1.66
C ARG A 79 7.43 -5.41 -0.61
N LEU A 80 8.60 -4.79 -0.82
CA LEU A 80 9.11 -3.74 0.06
C LEU A 80 8.17 -2.53 0.08
N LEU A 81 7.75 -2.05 -1.08
CA LEU A 81 6.93 -0.84 -1.16
C LEU A 81 5.50 -1.06 -0.65
N GLN A 82 4.94 -2.26 -0.82
CA GLN A 82 3.68 -2.67 -0.20
C GLN A 82 3.79 -2.66 1.34
N LEU A 83 4.91 -3.14 1.89
CA LEU A 83 5.16 -3.07 3.33
C LEU A 83 5.36 -1.62 3.80
N CYS A 84 6.10 -0.80 3.05
CA CYS A 84 6.32 0.60 3.38
C CYS A 84 5.01 1.41 3.42
N ASP A 85 4.09 1.19 2.46
CA ASP A 85 2.76 1.83 2.48
C ASP A 85 1.97 1.44 3.73
N ALA A 86 2.05 0.18 4.15
CA ALA A 86 1.38 -0.31 5.35
C ALA A 86 2.03 0.17 6.66
N LEU A 87 3.27 0.68 6.62
CA LEU A 87 4.01 1.18 7.79
C LEU A 87 3.94 2.70 7.93
N ALA A 88 3.22 3.41 7.07
CA ALA A 88 3.18 4.86 7.07
C ALA A 88 1.74 5.41 7.11
N LEU A 89 1.60 6.51 7.84
CA LEU A 89 0.48 7.44 7.78
C LEU A 89 0.98 8.78 7.22
N ALA A 90 0.08 9.74 7.02
CA ALA A 90 0.44 11.08 6.54
C ALA A 90 1.39 11.82 7.49
N ASP A 91 1.39 11.48 8.78
CA ASP A 91 2.19 12.08 9.85
C ASP A 91 3.50 11.32 10.15
N GLY A 92 3.73 10.16 9.51
CA GLY A 92 4.98 9.40 9.63
C GLY A 92 4.78 7.90 9.79
N PHE A 93 5.85 7.21 10.20
CA PHE A 93 5.81 5.76 10.39
C PHE A 93 4.93 5.35 11.58
N THR A 94 4.29 4.20 11.50
CA THR A 94 3.38 3.68 12.52
C THR A 94 3.47 2.15 12.60
N LEU A 95 2.91 1.57 13.67
CA LEU A 95 2.60 0.13 13.69
C LEU A 95 1.62 -0.25 12.58
N LEU A 96 1.84 -1.44 12.01
CA LEU A 96 0.94 -2.06 11.03
C LEU A 96 -0.49 -2.11 11.54
N GLU A 97 -0.71 -2.53 12.79
CA GLU A 97 -2.02 -2.67 13.40
C GLU A 97 -2.77 -1.34 13.45
N LYS A 98 -2.06 -0.24 13.79
CA LYS A 98 -2.65 1.10 13.80
C LYS A 98 -3.07 1.52 12.40
N ARG A 99 -2.23 1.28 11.38
CA ARG A 99 -2.57 1.55 9.98
C ARG A 99 -3.75 0.71 9.50
N MET A 100 -3.77 -0.58 9.83
CA MET A 100 -4.84 -1.51 9.48
C MET A 100 -6.18 -1.10 10.09
N LEU A 101 -6.18 -0.70 11.37
CA LEU A 101 -7.38 -0.20 12.05
C LEU A 101 -7.86 1.13 11.45
N ASP A 102 -6.96 2.06 11.11
CA ASP A 102 -7.31 3.31 10.42
C ASP A 102 -8.03 3.03 9.08
N VAL A 103 -7.51 2.09 8.27
CA VAL A 103 -8.15 1.70 6.99
C VAL A 103 -9.55 1.14 7.23
N VAL A 104 -9.69 0.20 8.17
CA VAL A 104 -11.00 -0.42 8.46
C VAL A 104 -11.97 0.57 9.08
N TYR A 105 -11.50 1.51 9.90
CA TYR A 105 -12.34 2.55 10.49
C TYR A 105 -12.93 3.47 9.41
N ARG A 106 -12.15 3.82 8.38
CA ARG A 106 -12.59 4.70 7.29
C ARG A 106 -13.47 4.00 6.26
N TYR A 107 -13.17 2.75 5.93
CA TYR A 107 -13.76 2.08 4.76
C TYR A 107 -14.60 0.84 5.10
N GLY A 108 -14.58 0.40 6.35
CA GLY A 108 -15.13 -0.88 6.77
C GLY A 108 -14.26 -2.08 6.34
N PRO A 109 -14.51 -3.26 6.90
CA PRO A 109 -13.89 -4.48 6.46
C PRO A 109 -14.59 -5.03 5.20
N ASN A 110 -13.83 -5.76 4.38
CA ASN A 110 -14.33 -6.59 3.28
C ASN A 110 -13.88 -8.06 3.44
N ALA A 111 -14.32 -8.93 2.52
CA ALA A 111 -14.00 -10.37 2.52
C ALA A 111 -12.49 -10.70 2.46
N PHE A 112 -11.67 -9.76 1.99
CA PHE A 112 -10.22 -9.91 1.85
C PHE A 112 -9.41 -9.28 2.99
N THR A 113 -10.05 -8.57 3.93
CA THR A 113 -9.35 -7.84 5.01
C THR A 113 -8.33 -8.71 5.74
N VAL A 114 -8.74 -9.89 6.21
CA VAL A 114 -7.87 -10.80 6.95
C VAL A 114 -6.77 -11.37 6.07
N ALA A 115 -7.07 -11.66 4.79
CA ALA A 115 -6.06 -12.15 3.84
C ALA A 115 -5.00 -11.09 3.56
N LYS A 116 -5.42 -9.83 3.37
CA LYS A 116 -4.53 -8.67 3.20
C LYS A 116 -3.63 -8.49 4.42
N TRP A 117 -4.17 -8.56 5.64
CA TRP A 117 -3.38 -8.45 6.86
C TRP A 117 -2.35 -9.58 7.00
N ARG A 118 -2.75 -10.83 6.74
CA ARG A 118 -1.82 -11.97 6.75
C ARG A 118 -0.68 -11.79 5.75
N ALA A 119 -0.98 -11.33 4.53
CA ALA A 119 0.03 -11.04 3.53
C ALA A 119 0.98 -9.92 3.99
N THR A 120 0.45 -8.82 4.54
CA THR A 120 1.27 -7.72 5.07
C THR A 120 2.16 -8.15 6.24
N PHE A 121 1.66 -8.97 7.17
CA PHE A 121 2.49 -9.51 8.25
C PHE A 121 3.55 -10.48 7.73
N ALA A 122 3.24 -11.31 6.74
CA ALA A 122 4.23 -12.18 6.11
C ALA A 122 5.35 -11.37 5.43
N LEU A 123 5.02 -10.24 4.79
CA LEU A 123 6.02 -9.29 4.27
C LEU A 123 6.89 -8.74 5.39
N ARG A 124 6.31 -8.26 6.50
CA ARG A 124 7.07 -7.79 7.67
C ARG A 124 8.03 -8.87 8.14
N ASP A 125 7.54 -10.08 8.38
CA ASP A 125 8.34 -11.17 8.93
C ASP A 125 9.50 -11.55 7.99
N GLN A 126 9.27 -11.54 6.67
CA GLN A 126 10.32 -11.73 5.66
C GLN A 126 11.41 -10.66 5.76
N PHE A 127 11.05 -9.38 5.83
CA PHE A 127 12.03 -8.29 5.92
C PHE A 127 12.72 -8.24 7.28
N GLU A 128 12.02 -8.53 8.39
CA GLU A 128 12.62 -8.62 9.72
C GLU A 128 13.64 -9.76 9.81
N ALA A 129 13.38 -10.90 9.15
CA ALA A 129 14.34 -11.99 9.03
C ALA A 129 15.60 -11.55 8.27
N ALA A 130 15.45 -10.81 7.17
CA ALA A 130 16.57 -10.28 6.39
C ALA A 130 17.39 -9.22 7.15
N ILE A 131 16.73 -8.38 7.96
CA ILE A 131 17.36 -7.34 8.79
C ILE A 131 18.01 -7.94 10.06
N GLY A 132 17.57 -9.12 10.51
CA GLY A 132 18.02 -9.74 11.75
C GLY A 132 17.38 -9.14 13.01
N GLY A 133 16.20 -8.53 12.88
CA GLY A 133 15.50 -7.89 13.98
C GLY A 133 14.30 -7.08 13.54
N SER A 134 13.66 -6.41 14.51
CA SER A 134 12.41 -5.71 14.21
C SER A 134 12.61 -4.50 13.30
N ILE A 135 11.77 -4.40 12.26
CA ILE A 135 11.81 -3.30 11.28
C ILE A 135 11.55 -1.95 11.94
N TYR A 136 10.75 -1.93 13.02
CA TYR A 136 10.43 -0.73 13.77
C TYR A 136 11.67 -0.05 14.41
N ARG A 137 12.78 -0.78 14.60
CA ARG A 137 14.06 -0.19 15.04
C ARG A 137 14.68 0.74 14.00
N LEU A 138 14.29 0.59 12.73
CA LEU A 138 14.79 1.38 11.60
C LEU A 138 13.87 2.55 11.23
N LEU A 139 12.71 2.68 11.88
CA LEU A 139 11.69 3.67 11.51
C LEU A 139 11.71 4.85 12.51
N PRO A 140 12.33 5.99 12.16
CA PRO A 140 12.41 7.13 13.06
C PRO A 140 11.01 7.66 13.39
N GLY A 141 10.80 8.04 14.64
CA GLY A 141 9.53 8.60 15.11
C GLY A 141 8.38 7.60 15.25
N VAL A 142 8.58 6.30 14.97
CA VAL A 142 7.49 5.31 15.03
C VAL A 142 6.85 5.18 16.41
N VAL A 143 7.64 5.32 17.48
CA VAL A 143 7.13 5.27 18.87
C VAL A 143 6.27 6.50 19.16
N ALA A 144 6.80 7.70 18.86
CA ALA A 144 6.07 8.95 19.02
C ALA A 144 4.77 8.97 18.21
N ASN A 145 4.82 8.56 16.95
CA ASN A 145 3.64 8.56 16.10
C ASN A 145 2.63 7.47 16.50
N THR A 146 3.08 6.34 17.04
CA THR A 146 2.17 5.26 17.48
C THR A 146 1.52 5.58 18.82
N PHE A 147 2.31 5.98 19.81
CA PHE A 147 1.91 6.04 21.22
C PHE A 147 1.78 7.47 21.78
N GLY A 148 2.19 8.50 21.03
CA GLY A 148 2.06 9.89 21.44
C GLY A 148 3.13 10.39 22.41
N PHE A 149 4.27 9.69 22.56
CA PHE A 149 5.40 10.14 23.37
C PHE A 149 6.74 9.79 22.71
N ASP A 150 7.76 10.62 22.94
CA ASP A 150 9.13 10.36 22.48
C ASP A 150 9.89 9.56 23.55
N PRO A 151 10.37 8.34 23.25
CA PRO A 151 11.13 7.53 24.21
C PRO A 151 12.51 8.10 24.55
N CYS A 152 12.99 9.10 23.80
CA CYS A 152 14.26 9.78 24.03
C CYS A 152 14.13 11.18 24.63
N ALA A 153 12.90 11.64 24.91
CA ALA A 153 12.62 12.94 25.55
C ALA A 153 12.66 12.89 27.08
#